data_AF-A0A6P0TRA9-F1
#
_entry.id   AF-A0A6P0TRA9-F1
#
_cell.length_a   1.000
_cell.length_b   1.000
_cell.length_c   1.000
_cell.angle_alpha   90.00
_cell.angle_beta   90.00
_cell.angle_gamma   90.00
#
_symmetry.space_group_name_H-M   'P 1'
#
loop_
_entity.id
_entity.type
_entity.pdbx_description
1 polymer ?
#
loop_
_entity_poly.entity_id
_entity_poly.type
_entity_poly.pdbx_seq_one_letter_code
_entity_poly.pdbx_strand_id
1 'polypeptide(L)'
;MKGLSSDVNTLRQWMSHDVLELAGPELQVRQELFDFIVDELQQREHKDHLALRTLHIALVNQRDDLLAFAGVLDRKLTAIAHHFKVSLQSIRDVCLLQPKSPNSDAYWRR
;
A
#
# COMPACT_ATOMS: atom_id res chain seq x y z
N MET A 1 1.11 -27.37 5.89
CA MET A 1 0.59 -26.60 4.74
C MET A 1 -0.43 -25.60 5.27
N LYS A 2 -0.16 -24.29 5.15
CA LYS A 2 -1.16 -23.25 5.46
C LYS A 2 -2.28 -23.36 4.40
N GLY A 3 -3.53 -23.21 4.81
CA GLY A 3 -4.68 -23.29 3.90
C GLY A 3 -4.89 -21.99 3.13
N LEU A 4 -5.62 -22.05 2.00
CA LEU A 4 -5.92 -20.91 1.11
C LEU A 4 -6.34 -19.63 1.86
N SER A 5 -7.16 -19.75 2.91
CA SER A 5 -7.58 -18.62 3.74
C SER A 5 -6.41 -17.92 4.46
N SER A 6 -5.45 -18.70 4.98
CA SER A 6 -4.26 -18.13 5.63
C SER A 6 -3.41 -17.37 4.64
N ASP A 7 -3.24 -17.91 3.43
CA ASP A 7 -2.42 -17.29 2.40
C ASP A 7 -3.05 -15.98 1.90
N VAL A 8 -4.35 -15.99 1.59
CA VAL A 8 -5.08 -14.79 1.19
C VAL A 8 -5.06 -13.74 2.29
N ASN A 9 -5.13 -14.15 3.57
CA ASN A 9 -4.98 -13.22 4.69
C ASN A 9 -3.58 -12.58 4.75
N THR A 10 -2.51 -13.33 4.46
CA THR A 10 -1.16 -12.78 4.37
C THR A 10 -1.04 -11.77 3.23
N LEU A 11 -1.54 -12.10 2.03
CA LEU A 11 -1.55 -11.19 0.89
C LEU A 11 -2.33 -9.90 1.18
N ARG A 12 -3.48 -10.03 1.86
CA ARG A 12 -4.28 -8.88 2.30
C ARG A 12 -3.51 -8.00 3.30
N GLN A 13 -2.79 -8.61 4.24
CA GLN A 13 -1.98 -7.87 5.20
C GLN A 13 -0.87 -7.09 4.49
N TRP A 14 -0.17 -7.71 3.55
CA TRP A 14 0.86 -7.01 2.78
C TRP A 14 0.30 -5.88 1.92
N MET A 15 -0.85 -6.10 1.28
CA MET A 15 -1.51 -5.04 0.53
C MET A 15 -1.85 -3.84 1.44
N SER A 16 -2.31 -4.12 2.66
CA SER A 16 -2.68 -3.07 3.61
C SER A 16 -1.47 -2.29 4.15
N HIS A 17 -0.40 -2.97 4.53
CA HIS A 17 0.71 -2.39 5.29
C HIS A 17 1.89 -1.99 4.42
N ASP A 18 2.19 -2.74 3.37
CA ASP A 18 3.36 -2.48 2.52
C ASP A 18 2.99 -1.60 1.30
N VAL A 19 1.75 -1.71 0.81
CA VAL A 19 1.31 -1.03 -0.41
C VAL A 19 0.42 0.18 -0.16
N LEU A 20 -0.62 0.05 0.68
CA LEU A 20 -1.64 1.09 0.85
C LEU A 20 -1.39 2.01 2.05
N GLU A 21 -0.42 1.70 2.92
CA GLU A 21 -0.14 2.50 4.10
C GLU A 21 0.38 3.89 3.73
N LEU A 22 -0.11 4.95 4.39
CA LEU A 22 0.24 6.32 4.02
C LEU A 22 1.75 6.57 4.22
N ALA A 23 2.31 6.10 5.34
CA ALA A 23 3.74 6.14 5.63
C ALA A 23 4.46 4.94 4.99
N GLY A 24 4.42 4.87 3.66
CA GLY A 24 5.00 3.77 2.89
C GLY A 24 6.06 4.22 1.88
N PRO A 25 6.52 3.31 1.02
CA PRO A 25 7.56 3.60 0.04
C PRO A 25 7.04 4.52 -1.08
N GLU A 26 7.90 4.87 -2.03
CA GLU A 26 7.51 5.70 -3.19
C GLU A 26 6.61 4.94 -4.16
N LEU A 27 5.93 5.68 -5.04
CA LEU A 27 4.96 5.11 -5.98
C LEU A 27 5.50 3.90 -6.75
N GLN A 28 6.72 3.98 -7.27
CA GLN A 28 7.30 2.89 -8.07
C GLN A 28 7.38 1.58 -7.27
N VAL A 29 7.92 1.63 -6.05
CA VAL A 29 8.03 0.46 -5.17
C VAL A 29 6.65 -0.07 -4.80
N ARG A 30 5.66 0.81 -4.58
CA ARG A 30 4.28 0.37 -4.31
C ARG A 30 3.67 -0.36 -5.51
N GLN A 31 3.95 0.07 -6.74
CA GLN A 31 3.49 -0.60 -7.95
C GLN A 31 4.09 -2.01 -8.05
N GLU A 32 5.40 -2.15 -7.82
CA GLU A 32 6.08 -3.45 -7.83
C GLU A 32 5.52 -4.40 -6.77
N LEU A 33 5.29 -3.91 -5.55
CA LEU A 33 4.68 -4.70 -4.47
C LEU A 33 3.21 -5.06 -4.76
N PHE A 34 2.44 -4.14 -5.34
CA PHE A 34 1.06 -4.39 -5.73
C PHE A 34 1.00 -5.50 -6.78
N ASP A 35 1.78 -5.38 -7.85
CA ASP A 35 1.82 -6.36 -8.94
C ASP A 35 2.25 -7.73 -8.41
N PHE A 36 3.26 -7.79 -7.53
CA PHE A 36 3.65 -9.03 -6.85
C PHE A 36 2.48 -9.68 -6.08
N ILE A 37 1.74 -8.92 -5.27
CA ILE A 37 0.62 -9.46 -4.48
C ILE A 37 -0.51 -9.95 -5.40
N VAL A 38 -0.77 -9.23 -6.49
CA VAL A 38 -1.78 -9.61 -7.49
C VAL A 38 -1.39 -10.91 -8.20
N ASP A 39 -0.14 -11.05 -8.60
CA ASP A 39 0.38 -12.29 -9.21
C ASP A 39 0.28 -13.48 -8.23
N GLU A 40 0.64 -13.27 -6.96
CA GLU A 40 0.50 -14.29 -5.91
C GLU A 40 -0.96 -14.66 -5.65
N LEU A 41 -1.88 -13.71 -5.74
CA LEU A 41 -3.32 -13.96 -5.63
C LEU A 41 -3.81 -14.80 -6.82
N GLN A 42 -3.34 -14.48 -8.03
CA GLN A 42 -3.68 -15.22 -9.24
C GLN A 42 -3.21 -16.68 -9.17
N GLN A 43 -2.01 -16.95 -8.66
CA GLN A 43 -1.48 -18.32 -8.51
C GLN A 43 -2.35 -19.19 -7.58
N ARG A 44 -3.11 -18.56 -6.69
CA ARG A 44 -4.03 -19.21 -5.74
C ARG A 44 -5.46 -19.31 -6.28
N GLU A 45 -5.70 -18.84 -7.51
CA GLU A 45 -6.95 -19.10 -8.22
C GLU A 45 -7.07 -20.59 -8.55
N HIS A 46 -7.90 -21.29 -7.80
CA HIS A 46 -8.43 -22.58 -8.23
C HIS A 46 -9.73 -22.39 -9.02
N LYS A 47 -10.01 -23.32 -9.94
CA LYS A 47 -11.14 -23.25 -10.89
C LYS A 47 -12.50 -23.01 -10.24
N ASP A 48 -12.64 -23.34 -8.95
CA ASP A 48 -13.89 -23.24 -8.20
C ASP A 48 -14.05 -21.90 -7.45
N HIS A 49 -13.06 -21.00 -7.49
CA HIS A 49 -13.06 -19.74 -6.72
C HIS A 49 -13.31 -18.51 -7.60
N LEU A 50 -14.53 -18.39 -8.13
CA LEU A 50 -14.94 -17.24 -8.95
C LEU A 50 -14.68 -15.88 -8.28
N ALA A 51 -14.83 -15.79 -6.96
CA ALA A 51 -14.60 -14.56 -6.21
C ALA A 51 -13.14 -14.07 -6.27
N LEU A 52 -12.16 -14.98 -6.22
CA LEU A 52 -10.74 -14.62 -6.32
C LEU A 52 -10.40 -14.08 -7.70
N ARG A 53 -10.96 -14.71 -8.75
CA ARG A 53 -10.79 -14.25 -10.12
C ARG A 53 -11.38 -12.86 -10.35
N THR A 54 -12.58 -12.61 -9.85
CA THR A 54 -13.20 -11.28 -9.94
C THR A 54 -12.37 -10.22 -9.21
N LEU A 55 -11.86 -10.57 -8.02
CA LEU A 55 -11.00 -9.68 -7.24
C LEU A 55 -9.68 -9.37 -7.98
N HIS A 56 -9.01 -10.38 -8.52
CA HIS A 56 -7.80 -10.19 -9.32
C HIS A 56 -8.03 -9.25 -10.50
N ILE A 57 -9.06 -9.49 -11.32
CA ILE A 57 -9.39 -8.62 -12.46
C ILE A 57 -9.66 -7.18 -11.99
N ALA A 58 -10.41 -7.01 -10.90
CA ALA A 58 -10.69 -5.70 -10.34
C ALA A 58 -9.42 -4.98 -9.86
N LEU A 59 -8.50 -5.68 -9.19
CA LEU A 59 -7.24 -5.13 -8.72
C LEU A 59 -6.34 -4.68 -9.87
N VAL A 60 -6.19 -5.50 -10.92
CA VAL A 60 -5.43 -5.14 -12.12
C VAL A 60 -5.99 -3.87 -12.76
N ASN A 61 -7.32 -3.82 -12.94
CA ASN A 61 -7.97 -2.69 -13.60
C ASN A 61 -7.95 -1.40 -12.78
N GLN A 62 -7.85 -1.49 -11.45
CA GLN A 62 -7.92 -0.34 -10.55
C GLN A 62 -6.55 0.06 -9.97
N ARG A 63 -5.45 -0.64 -10.31
CA ARG A 63 -4.13 -0.40 -9.70
C ARG A 63 -3.75 1.08 -9.69
N ASP A 64 -3.79 1.71 -10.85
CA ASP A 64 -3.30 3.08 -11.00
C ASP A 64 -4.19 4.07 -10.22
N ASP A 65 -5.51 3.83 -10.19
CA ASP A 65 -6.46 4.63 -9.39
C ASP A 65 -6.24 4.41 -7.89
N LEU A 66 -6.03 3.17 -7.46
CA LEU A 66 -5.76 2.82 -6.06
C LEU A 66 -4.43 3.39 -5.57
N LEU A 67 -3.43 3.54 -6.46
CA LEU A 67 -2.11 4.07 -6.13
C LEU A 67 -1.93 5.56 -6.46
N ALA A 68 -2.92 6.21 -7.07
CA ALA A 68 -2.85 7.62 -7.47
C ALA A 68 -2.52 8.55 -6.29
N PHE A 69 -2.96 8.19 -5.08
CA PHE A 69 -2.64 8.95 -3.85
C PHE A 69 -1.14 9.01 -3.58
N ALA A 70 -0.39 7.95 -3.88
CA ALA A 70 1.04 7.88 -3.60
C ALA A 70 1.82 8.88 -4.47
N GLY A 71 1.43 9.05 -5.74
CA GLY A 71 2.02 10.09 -6.58
C GLY A 71 1.75 11.52 -6.07
N VAL A 72 0.57 11.78 -5.50
CA VAL A 72 0.27 13.07 -4.85
C VAL A 72 1.09 13.24 -3.58
N LEU A 73 1.21 12.18 -2.78
CA LEU A 73 1.98 12.17 -1.54
C LEU A 73 3.45 12.44 -1.82
N ASP A 74 4.06 11.72 -2.76
CA ASP A 74 5.47 11.86 -3.12
C ASP A 74 5.79 13.32 -3.51
N ARG A 75 4.95 13.94 -4.35
CA ARG A 75 5.11 15.36 -4.71
C ARG A 75 5.05 16.29 -3.50
N LYS A 76 4.12 16.06 -2.56
CA LYS A 76 3.99 16.86 -1.33
C LYS A 76 5.21 16.69 -0.43
N LEU A 77 5.68 15.46 -0.25
CA LEU A 77 6.87 15.19 0.57
C LEU A 77 8.12 15.81 -0.05
N THR A 78 8.28 15.76 -1.38
CA THR A 78 9.35 16.46 -2.09
C THR A 78 9.30 17.96 -1.86
N ALA A 79 8.11 18.57 -1.92
CA ALA A 79 7.95 20.01 -1.66
C ALA A 79 8.34 20.39 -0.22
N ILE A 80 7.98 19.56 0.76
CA ILE A 80 8.37 19.73 2.17
C ILE A 80 9.89 19.60 2.31
N ALA A 81 10.50 18.56 1.74
CA ALA A 81 11.95 18.34 1.78
C ALA A 81 12.71 19.55 1.20
N HIS A 82 12.24 20.09 0.07
CA HIS A 82 12.81 21.29 -0.54
C HIS A 82 12.66 22.53 0.35
N HIS A 83 11.48 22.75 0.95
CA HIS A 83 11.23 23.90 1.84
C HIS A 83 12.19 23.91 3.05
N PHE A 84 12.39 22.74 3.67
CA PHE A 84 13.26 22.59 4.83
C PHE A 84 14.73 22.32 4.48
N LYS A 85 15.08 22.21 3.19
CA LYS A 85 16.43 21.89 2.69
C LYS A 85 17.01 20.61 3.28
N VAL A 86 16.17 19.58 3.43
CA VAL A 86 16.55 18.25 3.91
C VAL A 86 16.35 17.20 2.82
N SER A 87 16.90 16.01 3.01
CA SER A 87 16.69 14.91 2.06
C SER A 87 15.24 14.41 2.09
N LEU A 88 14.73 13.92 0.96
CA LEU A 88 13.41 13.27 0.90
C LEU A 88 13.35 12.05 1.83
N GLN A 89 14.46 11.29 1.92
CA GLN A 89 14.54 10.13 2.80
C GLN A 89 14.31 10.51 4.26
N SER A 90 14.91 11.61 4.73
CA SER A 90 14.71 12.09 6.10
C SER A 90 13.24 12.43 6.39
N ILE A 91 12.51 12.99 5.43
CA ILE A 91 11.07 13.24 5.57
C ILE A 91 10.30 11.93 5.66
N ARG A 92 10.63 10.93 4.82
CA ARG A 92 10.01 9.60 4.88
C ARG A 92 10.28 8.90 6.21
N ASP A 93 11.50 8.98 6.73
CA ASP A 93 11.87 8.42 8.03
C ASP A 93 11.03 9.05 9.15
N VAL A 94 10.80 10.38 9.11
CA VAL A 94 9.91 11.05 10.06
C VAL A 94 8.47 10.54 9.97
N CYS A 95 7.96 10.27 8.76
CA CYS A 95 6.63 9.66 8.59
C CYS A 95 6.53 8.28 9.24
N LEU A 96 7.59 7.46 9.18
CA LEU A 96 7.65 6.15 9.84
C LEU A 96 7.71 6.25 11.36
N LEU A 97 8.31 7.31 11.90
CA LEU A 97 8.42 7.56 13.35
C LEU A 97 7.15 8.12 13.98
N GLN A 98 6.24 8.70 13.18
CA GLN A 98 4.97 9.28 13.65
C GLN A 98 3.72 8.53 13.15
N PRO A 99 3.56 7.21 13.40
CA PRO A 99 2.22 6.66 13.36
C PRO A 99 1.43 7.35 14.48
N LYS A 100 0.54 8.27 14.11
CA LYS A 100 -0.46 8.76 15.07
C LYS A 100 -1.20 7.52 15.57
N SER A 101 -1.08 7.24 16.86
CA SER A 101 -1.86 6.18 17.49
C SER A 101 -3.34 6.37 17.12
N PRO A 102 -4.04 5.32 16.64
CA PRO A 102 -5.48 5.39 16.38
C PRO A 102 -6.30 5.80 17.62
N ASN A 103 -5.70 5.68 18.81
CA ASN A 103 -6.27 6.04 20.10
C ASN A 103 -5.95 7.48 20.56
N SER A 104 -5.31 8.28 19.71
CA SER A 104 -5.01 9.69 19.99
C SER A 104 -6.11 10.59 19.43
N ASP A 105 -6.64 11.51 20.24
CA ASP A 105 -7.59 12.55 19.80
C ASP A 105 -7.07 13.36 18.61
N ALA A 106 -5.75 13.50 18.48
CA ALA A 106 -5.11 14.18 17.35
C ALA A 106 -5.23 13.42 16.02
N TYR A 107 -5.62 12.14 16.04
CA TYR A 107 -5.95 11.36 14.85
C TYR A 107 -7.34 11.74 14.30
N TRP A 108 -8.30 12.07 15.18
CA TRP A 108 -9.70 12.31 14.80
C TRP A 108 -10.08 13.78 14.58
N ARG A 109 -9.25 14.74 15.02
CA ARG A 109 -9.53 16.17 14.83
C ARG A 109 -9.03 16.65 13.45
N ARG A 110 -9.97 17.04 12.60
CA ARG A 110 -9.76 17.77 11.34
C ARG A 110 -9.72 19.28 11.57
#